data_AF-A0A5C5GAV6-F1
#
_entry.id   AF-A0A5C5GAV6-F1
#
_cell.length_a   1.000
_cell.length_b   1.000
_cell.length_c   1.000
_cell.angle_alpha   90.00
_cell.angle_beta   90.00
_cell.angle_gamma   90.00
#
_symmetry.space_group_name_H-M   'P 1'
#
loop_
_entity.id
_entity.type
_entity.pdbx_description
1 polymer ?
#
loop_
_entity_poly.entity_id
_entity_poly.type
_entity_poly.pdbx_seq_one_letter_code
_entity_poly.pdbx_strand_id
1 'polypeptide(L)' 'MDIIRIIIAIILPPLGVFLQEGLGKHFWFNIILTILGYVPGIVHAVYIIARDDGRKVHA' A
#
# COMPACT_ATOMS: atom_id res chain seq x y z
N MET A 1 -4.59 2.48 26.66
CA MET A 1 -3.44 1.67 26.14
C MET A 1 -3.45 1.66 24.62
N ASP A 2 -3.88 2.76 24.00
CA ASP A 2 -4.31 2.76 22.60
C ASP A 2 -3.31 3.52 21.70
N ILE A 3 -2.61 4.48 22.29
CA ILE A 3 -1.61 5.32 21.61
C ILE A 3 -0.47 4.49 21.02
N ILE A 4 0.02 3.48 21.76
CA ILE A 4 1.09 2.59 21.30
C ILE A 4 0.65 1.77 20.08
N ARG A 5 -0.59 1.27 20.07
CA ARG A 5 -1.16 0.51 18.94
C ARG A 5 -1.35 1.41 17.71
N ILE A 6 -1.77 2.66 17.90
CA ILE A 6 -1.91 3.64 16.83
C ILE A 6 -0.55 3.94 16.17
N ILE A 7 0.50 4.16 16.98
CA ILE A 7 1.86 4.43 16.48
C ILE A 7 2.39 3.23 15.65
N ILE A 8 2.19 2.01 16.13
CA ILE A 8 2.61 0.79 15.43
C ILE A 8 1.79 0.58 14.15
N ALA A 9 0.50 0.89 14.14
CA ALA A 9 -0.36 0.79 12.95
C ALA A 9 0.03 1.79 11.84
N ILE A 10 0.59 2.95 12.19
CA ILE A 10 1.04 3.94 11.21
C ILE A 10 2.37 3.53 10.55
N ILE A 11 3.29 2.94 11.33
CA ILE A 11 4.61 2.54 10.84
C ILE A 11 4.56 1.16 10.14
N LEU A 12 3.81 0.20 10.70
CA LEU A 12 3.56 -1.13 10.14
C LEU A 12 2.05 -1.43 10.14
N PRO A 13 1.30 -0.97 9.11
CA PRO A 13 -0.14 -1.19 9.01
C PRO A 13 -0.60 -2.66 9.18
N PRO A 14 0.12 -3.68 8.66
CA PRO A 14 -0.30 -5.06 8.83
C PRO A 14 -0.22 -5.55 10.29
N LEU A 15 0.76 -5.10 11.07
CA LEU A 15 0.94 -5.53 12.46
C LEU A 15 -0.07 -4.87 13.39
N GLY A 16 -0.40 -3.59 13.17
CA GLY A 16 -1.41 -2.88 13.96
C GLY A 16 -2.79 -3.52 13.80
N VAL A 17 -3.16 -3.88 12.58
CA VAL A 17 -4.44 -4.55 12.28
C VAL A 17 -4.42 -6.00 12.79
N PHE A 18 -3.30 -6.73 12.63
CA PHE A 18 -3.16 -8.10 13.14
C PHE A 18 -3.30 -8.19 14.67
N LEU A 19 -2.73 -7.22 15.41
CA LEU A 19 -2.83 -7.16 16.86
C LEU A 19 -4.21 -6.72 17.38
N GLN A 20 -5.04 -6.05 16.57
CA GLN A 20 -6.34 -5.49 16.97
C GLN A 20 -7.51 -6.40 16.56
N GLU A 21 -7.48 -6.90 15.32
CA GLU A 21 -8.57 -7.70 14.70
C GLU A 21 -8.25 -9.21 14.66
N GLY A 22 -7.01 -9.63 14.97
CA GLY A 22 -6.57 -11.03 14.85
C GLY A 22 -6.51 -11.52 13.39
N LEU A 23 -6.66 -12.83 13.16
CA LEU A 23 -6.82 -13.46 11.83
C LEU A 23 -8.27 -13.36 11.30
N GLY A 24 -8.93 -12.24 11.58
CA GLY A 24 -10.32 -12.01 11.18
C GLY A 24 -10.47 -11.62 9.71
N LYS A 25 -11.73 -11.58 9.24
CA LYS A 25 -12.10 -11.10 7.89
C LYS A 25 -11.61 -9.67 7.62
N HIS A 26 -11.52 -8.83 8.65
CA HIS A 26 -11.02 -7.46 8.57
C HIS A 26 -9.53 -7.39 8.19
N PHE A 27 -8.69 -8.31 8.69
CA PHE A 27 -7.27 -8.40 8.32
C PHE A 27 -7.10 -8.75 6.83
N TRP A 28 -7.87 -9.72 6.35
CA TRP A 28 -7.84 -10.14 4.94
C TRP A 28 -8.32 -9.03 3.99
N PHE A 29 -9.36 -8.29 4.40
CA PHE A 29 -9.85 -7.15 3.63
C PHE A 29 -8.80 -6.04 3.54
N ASN A 30 -8.09 -5.75 4.63
CA ASN A 30 -7.03 -4.74 4.66
C ASN A 30 -5.82 -5.14 3.78
N ILE A 31 -5.43 -6.43 3.76
CA ILE A 31 -4.43 -6.95 2.82
C ILE A 31 -4.86 -6.75 1.37
N ILE A 32 -6.11 -7.09 1.03
CA ILE A 32 -6.63 -6.91 -0.32
C ILE A 32 -6.61 -5.43 -0.71
N LEU A 33 -7.06 -4.52 0.16
CA LEU A 33 -7.02 -3.08 -0.10
C LEU A 33 -5.59 -2.56 -0.29
N THR A 34 -4.64 -3.07 0.49
CA THR A 34 -3.22 -2.70 0.38
C THR A 34 -2.66 -3.12 -0.97
N ILE A 35 -2.92 -4.36 -1.40
CA ILE A 35 -2.48 -4.87 -2.71
C ILE A 35 -3.20 -4.13 -3.85
N LEU A 36 -4.51 -3.90 -3.70
CA LEU A 36 -5.34 -3.25 -4.72
C LEU A 36 -5.00 -1.77 -4.88
N GLY A 37 -4.46 -1.09 -3.87
CA GLY A 37 -3.93 0.29 -4.02
C GLY A 37 -2.49 0.32 -4.53
N TYR A 38 -1.69 -0.69 -4.20
CA TYR A 38 -0.27 -0.75 -4.56
C TYR A 38 -0.04 -1.10 -6.03
N VAL A 39 -0.74 -2.11 -6.55
CA VAL A 39 -0.63 -2.55 -7.95
C VAL A 39 -0.96 -1.45 -8.96
N PRO A 40 -2.12 -0.75 -8.89
CA PRO A 40 -2.40 0.34 -9.82
C PRO A 40 -1.42 1.51 -9.65
N GLY A 41 -0.90 1.75 -8.45
CA GLY A 41 0.16 2.74 -8.22
C GLY A 41 1.44 2.43 -8.99
N ILE A 42 1.89 1.17 -8.96
CA ILE A 42 3.06 0.72 -9.73
C ILE A 42 2.78 0.82 -11.24
N VAL A 43 1.64 0.30 -11.70
CA VAL A 43 1.30 0.33 -13.13
C VAL A 43 1.22 1.78 -13.63
N HIS A 44 0.65 2.69 -12.85
CA HIS A 44 0.60 4.12 -13.18
C HIS A 44 1.99 4.75 -13.26
N ALA A 45 2.88 4.47 -12.29
CA ALA A 45 4.26 4.95 -12.31
C ALA A 45 5.02 4.44 -13.54
N VAL A 46 4.90 3.15 -13.86
CA VAL A 46 5.52 2.54 -15.05
C VAL A 46 4.98 3.16 -16.33
N TYR A 47 3.67 3.42 -16.43
CA TYR A 47 3.06 4.08 -17.59
C TYR A 47 3.59 5.50 -17.79
N ILE A 48 3.72 6.29 -16.71
CA ILE A 48 4.28 7.64 -16.78
C ILE A 48 5.75 7.60 -17.25
N ILE A 49 6.57 6.70 -16.70
CA ILE A 49 7.98 6.57 -17.07
C ILE A 49 8.12 6.12 -18.53
N ALA A 50 7.38 5.08 -18.96
CA ALA A 50 7.43 4.60 -20.34
C ALA A 50 6.96 5.66 -21.35
N ARG A 51 6.00 6.52 -20.97
CA ARG A 51 5.56 7.65 -21.78
C ARG A 51 6.58 8.79 -21.80
N ASP A 52 7.28 9.06 -20.71
CA ASP A 52 8.27 10.15 -20.62
C ASP A 52 9.60 9.78 -21.31
N ASP A 53 10.01 8.52 -21.25
CA ASP A 53 11.22 8.00 -21.90
C ASP A 53 11.20 8.22 -23.42
N GLY A 54 10.06 7.96 -24.08
CA GLY A 54 9.88 8.23 -25.51
C GLY A 54 10.00 9.71 -25.90
N ARG A 55 9.87 10.64 -24.94
CA ARG A 55 9.96 12.08 -25.16
C ARG A 55 11.39 12.62 -25.07
N LYS A 56 12.30 11.92 -24.39
CA LYS A 56 13.69 12.35 -24.21
C LYS A 56 14.65 11.83 -25.28
N VAL A 57 14.27 10.78 -26.01
CA VAL A 57 15.07 10.23 -27.11
C VAL A 57 14.88 10.96 -28.45
N HIS A 58 13.92 11.90 -28.54
CA HIS A 58 13.62 12.69 -29.74
C HIS A 58 13.78 14.21 -29.55
N ALA A 59 14.31 14.67 -28.42
CA ALA A 59 14.53 16.10 -28.11
C ALA A 59 16.01 16.49 -28.31
#